data_AF-A0A357L241-F1
#
_entry.id   AF-A0A357L241-F1
#
_cell.length_a   1.000
_cell.length_b   1.000
_cell.length_c   1.000
_cell.angle_alpha   90.00
_cell.angle_beta   90.00
_cell.angle_gamma   90.00
#
_symmetry.space_group_name_H-M   'P 1'
#
loop_
_entity.id
_entity.type
_entity.pdbx_description
1 polymer ?
#
loop_
_entity_poly.entity_id
_entity_poly.type
_entity_poly.pdbx_seq_one_letter_code
_entity_poly.pdbx_strand_id
1 'polypeptide(L)'
;DLAAAKALGVTLVINNRPDGEEPGQPKGADIGSAARALGLSYVSIPVGPMGVSPADIDAFDTARAANKGGVLAYCRSGTRSTIVRALSEARAGRPVDDIINEAAEAGYNIAGQRRALEVARGQ
;
A
#
# COMPACT_ATOMS: atom_id res chain seq x y z
N ASP A 1 -0.04 -13.26 10.00
CA ASP A 1 -0.40 -13.50 8.59
C ASP A 1 0.73 -13.47 7.57
N LEU A 2 1.96 -13.07 7.95
CA LEU A 2 3.09 -13.02 7.00
C LEU A 2 3.42 -14.38 6.34
N ALA A 3 3.28 -15.48 7.07
CA ALA A 3 3.49 -16.82 6.51
C ALA A 3 2.45 -17.18 5.43
N ALA A 4 1.18 -16.83 5.67
CA ALA A 4 0.11 -17.02 4.69
C ALA A 4 0.32 -16.15 3.44
N ALA A 5 0.71 -14.88 3.65
CA ALA A 5 1.07 -13.98 2.54
C ALA A 5 2.20 -14.57 1.68
N LYS A 6 3.26 -15.08 2.31
CA LYS A 6 4.35 -15.76 1.59
C LYS A 6 3.86 -16.96 0.77
N ALA A 7 2.96 -17.77 1.34
CA ALA A 7 2.38 -18.91 0.63
C ALA A 7 1.56 -18.50 -0.61
N LEU A 8 1.00 -17.29 -0.62
CA LEU A 8 0.31 -16.68 -1.77
C LEU A 8 1.27 -16.00 -2.77
N GLY A 9 2.59 -16.17 -2.61
CA GLY A 9 3.59 -15.61 -3.52
C GLY A 9 4.00 -14.17 -3.23
N VAL A 10 3.62 -13.64 -2.06
CA VAL A 10 4.13 -12.32 -1.60
C VAL A 10 5.63 -12.42 -1.34
N THR A 11 6.37 -11.44 -1.84
CA THR A 11 7.81 -11.27 -1.63
C THR A 11 8.15 -9.93 -0.98
N LEU A 12 7.24 -8.96 -1.06
CA LEU A 12 7.40 -7.63 -0.47
C LEU A 12 6.19 -7.27 0.39
N VAL A 13 6.45 -6.80 1.61
CA VAL A 13 5.46 -6.23 2.52
C VAL A 13 5.68 -4.72 2.62
N ILE A 14 4.63 -3.94 2.41
CA ILE A 14 4.64 -2.48 2.57
C ILE A 14 3.72 -2.11 3.73
N ASN A 15 4.27 -1.50 4.77
CA ASN A 15 3.50 -1.01 5.91
C ASN A 15 3.15 0.47 5.71
N ASN A 16 1.87 0.77 5.51
CA ASN A 16 1.34 2.14 5.43
C ASN A 16 0.74 2.64 6.74
N ARG A 17 0.97 1.92 7.84
CA ARG A 17 0.48 2.23 9.17
C ARG A 17 1.59 2.89 10.01
N PRO A 18 1.42 4.16 10.44
CA PRO A 18 2.23 4.74 11.51
C PRO A 18 2.15 3.89 12.77
N ASP A 19 3.24 3.85 13.54
CA ASP A 19 3.24 3.20 14.86
C ASP A 19 2.43 4.02 15.88
N GLY A 20 1.77 3.32 16.81
CA GLY A 20 1.06 3.95 17.93
C GLY A 20 -0.33 4.49 17.61
N GLU A 21 -0.99 4.04 16.53
CA GLU A 21 -2.37 4.43 16.23
C GLU A 21 -3.41 3.82 17.16
N GLU A 22 -3.15 2.63 17.72
CA GLU A 22 -4.09 2.00 18.67
C GLU A 22 -3.37 1.18 19.76
N PRO A 23 -3.98 1.02 20.94
CA PRO A 23 -3.46 0.13 21.98
C PRO A 23 -3.32 -1.30 21.46
N GLY A 24 -2.17 -1.93 21.72
CA GLY A 24 -1.90 -3.29 21.25
C GLY A 24 -1.47 -3.40 19.78
N GLN A 25 -1.31 -2.28 19.06
CA GLN A 25 -0.70 -2.30 17.73
C GLN A 25 0.72 -2.89 17.80
N PRO A 26 1.04 -3.94 17.02
CA PRO A 26 2.42 -4.41 16.89
C PRO A 26 3.27 -3.33 16.21
N LYS A 27 4.49 -3.12 16.72
CA LYS A 27 5.40 -2.13 16.13
C LYS A 27 5.81 -2.57 14.73
N GLY A 28 5.91 -1.62 13.81
CA GLY A 28 6.39 -1.89 12.45
C GLY A 28 7.77 -2.54 12.44
N ALA A 29 8.64 -2.22 13.40
CA ALA A 29 9.94 -2.86 13.55
C ALA A 29 9.85 -4.37 13.83
N ASP A 30 8.88 -4.78 14.67
CA ASP A 30 8.68 -6.19 15.03
C ASP A 30 8.10 -6.97 13.84
N ILE A 31 7.12 -6.39 13.14
CA ILE A 31 6.57 -6.96 11.91
C ILE A 31 7.64 -7.08 10.84
N GLY A 32 8.46 -6.05 10.66
CA GLY A 32 9.55 -6.06 9.70
C GLY A 32 10.65 -7.07 10.01
N SER A 33 10.90 -7.36 11.29
CA SER A 33 11.81 -8.43 11.71
C SER A 33 11.21 -9.81 11.42
N ALA A 34 9.92 -10.00 11.70
CA ALA A 34 9.21 -11.24 11.37
C ALA A 34 9.12 -11.49 9.85
N ALA A 35 8.91 -10.46 9.05
CA ALA A 35 8.88 -10.55 7.60
C ALA A 35 10.24 -11.00 7.05
N ARG A 36 11.33 -10.38 7.52
CA ARG A 36 12.70 -10.74 7.13
C ARG A 36 13.08 -12.16 7.56
N ALA A 37 12.66 -12.61 8.73
CA ALA A 37 12.86 -14.00 9.18
C ALA A 37 12.19 -15.02 8.25
N LEU A 38 11.11 -14.62 7.55
CA LEU A 38 10.43 -15.44 6.54
C LEU A 38 11.03 -15.25 5.13
N GLY A 39 12.05 -14.43 4.95
CA GLY A 39 12.64 -14.10 3.64
C GLY A 39 11.81 -13.13 2.80
N LEU A 40 10.91 -12.37 3.43
CA LEU A 40 10.15 -11.30 2.78
C LEU A 40 10.90 -9.97 2.92
N SER A 41 10.94 -9.19 1.84
CA SER A 41 11.31 -7.78 1.92
C SER A 41 10.24 -7.00 2.69
N TYR A 42 10.66 -5.99 3.43
CA TYR A 42 9.77 -5.15 4.22
C TYR A 42 10.16 -3.67 4.05
N VAL A 43 9.18 -2.84 3.71
CA VAL A 43 9.34 -1.39 3.58
C VAL A 43 8.26 -0.70 4.40
N SER A 44 8.64 0.35 5.13
CA SER A 44 7.71 1.18 5.90
C SER A 44 7.50 2.51 5.18
N ILE A 45 6.25 2.81 4.83
CA ILE A 45 5.82 4.05 4.15
C ILE A 45 4.60 4.59 4.91
N PRO A 46 4.79 5.10 6.14
CA PRO A 46 3.70 5.42 7.05
C PRO A 46 2.87 6.60 6.52
N VAL A 47 1.60 6.35 6.18
CA VAL A 47 0.69 7.39 5.70
C VAL A 47 0.00 8.04 6.89
N GLY A 48 0.36 9.29 7.13
CA GLY A 48 -0.14 10.10 8.23
C GLY A 48 -1.59 10.58 8.04
N PRO A 49 -2.13 11.35 9.02
CA PRO A 49 -3.51 11.83 9.00
C PRO A 49 -3.81 12.81 7.86
N MET A 50 -2.78 13.43 7.28
CA MET A 50 -2.90 14.33 6.13
C MET A 50 -3.19 13.60 4.80
N GLY A 51 -3.20 12.27 4.81
CA GLY A 51 -3.40 11.45 3.62
C GLY A 51 -2.11 11.15 2.88
N VAL A 52 -2.24 10.63 1.65
CA VAL A 52 -1.12 10.20 0.81
C VAL A 52 -0.44 11.41 0.18
N SER A 53 0.87 11.53 0.39
CA SER A 53 1.70 12.56 -0.25
C SER A 53 2.35 12.06 -1.54
N PRO A 54 2.85 12.94 -2.42
CA PRO A 54 3.64 12.53 -3.59
C PRO A 54 4.84 11.65 -3.22
N ALA A 55 5.53 11.96 -2.11
CA ALA A 55 6.67 11.19 -1.64
C ALA A 55 6.29 9.76 -1.21
N ASP A 56 5.09 9.56 -0.66
CA ASP A 56 4.60 8.21 -0.33
C ASP A 56 4.37 7.38 -1.60
N ILE A 57 3.87 8.02 -2.67
CA ILE A 57 3.67 7.36 -3.96
C ILE A 57 5.03 7.02 -4.59
N ASP A 58 6.00 7.95 -4.56
CA ASP A 58 7.35 7.72 -5.09
C ASP A 58 8.06 6.57 -4.35
N ALA A 59 7.93 6.53 -3.02
CA ALA A 59 8.47 5.44 -2.20
C ALA A 59 7.79 4.10 -2.52
N PHE A 60 6.47 4.11 -2.74
CA PHE A 60 5.71 2.92 -3.12
C PHE A 60 6.11 2.42 -4.51
N ASP A 61 6.22 3.32 -5.49
CA ASP A 61 6.67 3.03 -6.86
C ASP A 61 8.07 2.44 -6.86
N THR A 62 8.99 3.04 -6.09
CA THR A 62 10.38 2.55 -5.94
C THR A 62 10.40 1.15 -5.34
N ALA A 63 9.66 0.93 -4.24
CA ALA A 63 9.60 -0.37 -3.59
C ALA A 63 9.00 -1.44 -4.51
N ARG A 64 7.94 -1.09 -5.26
CA ARG A 64 7.30 -1.98 -6.24
C ARG A 64 8.21 -2.30 -7.40
N ALA A 65 8.90 -1.31 -7.98
CA ALA A 65 9.81 -1.51 -9.11
C ALA A 65 11.02 -2.39 -8.75
N ALA A 66 11.49 -2.33 -7.50
CA ALA A 66 12.56 -3.19 -7.00
C ALA A 66 12.10 -4.64 -6.71
N ASN A 67 10.80 -4.92 -6.76
CA ASN A 67 10.23 -6.21 -6.40
C ASN A 67 9.61 -6.92 -7.62
N LYS A 68 9.92 -8.22 -7.80
CA LYS A 68 9.42 -9.02 -8.92
C LYS A 68 8.26 -9.97 -8.56
N GLY A 69 7.95 -10.12 -7.27
CA GLY A 69 6.89 -11.01 -6.78
C GLY A 69 5.65 -10.25 -6.29
N GLY A 70 4.79 -10.95 -5.55
CA GLY A 70 3.59 -10.34 -4.98
C GLY A 70 3.92 -9.26 -3.93
N VAL A 71 3.07 -8.24 -3.85
CA VAL A 71 3.17 -7.16 -2.86
C VAL A 71 1.98 -7.24 -1.91
N LEU A 72 2.23 -7.27 -0.61
CA LEU A 72 1.23 -7.07 0.43
C LEU A 72 1.42 -5.68 1.04
N ALA A 73 0.54 -4.75 0.70
CA ALA A 73 0.47 -3.45 1.36
C ALA A 73 -0.64 -3.47 2.43
N TYR A 74 -0.34 -3.01 3.65
CA TYR A 74 -1.33 -2.98 4.72
C TYR A 74 -1.29 -1.68 5.53
N CYS A 75 -2.43 -1.31 6.10
CA CYS A 75 -2.52 -0.29 7.13
C CYS A 75 -3.38 -0.81 8.30
N ARG A 76 -4.20 0.03 8.94
CA ARG A 76 -5.19 -0.44 9.94
C ARG A 76 -6.37 -1.16 9.29
N SER A 77 -7.01 -0.53 8.31
CA SER A 77 -8.22 -1.04 7.63
C SER A 77 -7.97 -1.46 6.18
N GLY A 78 -6.77 -1.21 5.64
CA GLY A 78 -6.43 -1.37 4.22
C GLY A 78 -6.67 -0.13 3.35
N THR A 79 -7.56 0.79 3.75
CA THR A 79 -7.96 1.95 2.93
C THR A 79 -6.77 2.81 2.46
N ARG A 80 -5.83 3.15 3.34
CA ARG A 80 -4.64 3.95 2.97
C ARG A 80 -3.77 3.24 1.95
N SER A 81 -3.53 1.94 2.13
CA SER A 81 -2.76 1.13 1.19
C SER A 81 -3.44 1.05 -0.17
N THR A 82 -4.77 0.91 -0.19
CA THR A 82 -5.54 0.95 -1.43
C THR A 82 -5.42 2.30 -2.14
N ILE A 83 -5.47 3.42 -1.41
CA ILE A 83 -5.32 4.76 -1.98
C ILE A 83 -3.92 4.98 -2.55
N VAL A 84 -2.86 4.58 -1.83
CA VAL A 84 -1.48 4.69 -2.34
C VAL A 84 -1.31 3.90 -3.63
N ARG A 85 -1.77 2.63 -3.66
CA ARG A 85 -1.75 1.79 -4.86
C ARG A 85 -2.53 2.45 -6.01
N ALA A 86 -3.72 2.95 -5.75
CA ALA A 86 -4.58 3.58 -6.75
C ALA A 86 -3.92 4.83 -7.37
N LEU A 87 -3.26 5.66 -6.56
CA LEU A 87 -2.54 6.85 -7.03
C LEU A 87 -1.30 6.49 -7.87
N SER A 88 -0.53 5.47 -7.44
CA SER A 88 0.58 4.90 -8.21
C SER A 88 0.12 4.36 -9.58
N GLU A 89 -1.01 3.64 -9.60
CA GLU A 89 -1.58 3.09 -10.82
C GLU A 89 -2.13 4.16 -11.78
N ALA A 90 -2.80 5.17 -11.23
CA ALA A 90 -3.29 6.30 -12.01
C ALA A 90 -2.12 7.04 -12.67
N ARG A 91 -1.05 7.31 -11.93
CA ARG A 91 0.20 7.89 -12.44
C ARG A 91 0.86 7.03 -13.53
N ALA A 92 0.75 5.71 -13.41
CA ALA A 92 1.18 4.79 -14.47
C ALA A 92 0.24 4.76 -15.71
N GLY A 93 -0.79 5.61 -15.75
CA GLY A 93 -1.68 5.78 -16.88
C GLY A 93 -2.92 4.89 -16.87
N ARG A 94 -3.17 4.09 -15.81
CA ARG A 94 -4.36 3.25 -15.74
C ARG A 94 -5.64 4.12 -15.71
N PRO A 95 -6.74 3.69 -16.36
CA PRO A 95 -8.01 4.40 -16.31
C PRO A 95 -8.53 4.52 -14.87
N VAL A 96 -8.93 5.72 -14.47
CA VAL A 96 -9.38 6.01 -13.09
C VAL A 96 -10.64 5.21 -12.72
N ASP A 97 -11.54 4.97 -13.69
CA ASP A 97 -12.74 4.16 -13.46
C ASP A 97 -12.40 2.71 -13.12
N ASP A 98 -11.46 2.10 -13.84
CA ASP A 98 -11.04 0.71 -13.59
C ASP A 98 -10.43 0.58 -12.19
N ILE A 99 -9.57 1.53 -11.81
CA ILE A 99 -8.94 1.55 -10.48
C ILE A 99 -9.99 1.63 -9.36
N ILE A 100 -10.99 2.52 -9.52
CA ILE A 100 -12.06 2.69 -8.53
C ILE A 100 -12.93 1.44 -8.45
N ASN A 101 -13.29 0.86 -9.59
CA ASN A 101 -14.14 -0.34 -9.65
C ASN A 101 -13.44 -1.55 -9.03
N GLU A 102 -12.18 -1.82 -9.38
CA GLU A 102 -11.39 -2.90 -8.78
C GLU A 102 -11.22 -2.72 -7.27
N ALA A 103 -11.01 -1.48 -6.80
CA ALA A 103 -10.96 -1.21 -5.37
C ALA A 103 -12.30 -1.50 -4.68
N ALA A 104 -13.43 -1.13 -5.31
CA ALA A 104 -14.76 -1.40 -4.79
C ALA A 104 -15.07 -2.91 -4.74
N GLU A 105 -14.68 -3.68 -5.76
CA GLU A 105 -14.78 -5.15 -5.78
C GLU A 105 -13.98 -5.80 -4.65
N ALA A 106 -12.83 -5.21 -4.31
CA ALA A 106 -12.02 -5.60 -3.16
C ALA A 106 -12.54 -5.08 -1.80
N GLY A 107 -13.72 -4.42 -1.77
CA GLY A 107 -14.35 -3.91 -0.55
C GLY A 107 -13.89 -2.52 -0.10
N TYR A 108 -13.17 -1.78 -0.94
CA TYR A 108 -12.63 -0.46 -0.63
C TYR A 108 -13.31 0.65 -1.44
N ASN A 109 -14.14 1.46 -0.79
CA ASN A 109 -14.70 2.65 -1.42
C ASN A 109 -13.67 3.79 -1.46
N ILE A 110 -13.06 3.99 -2.63
CA ILE A 110 -12.15 5.11 -2.91
C ILE A 110 -12.71 6.11 -3.93
N ALA A 111 -14.02 6.07 -4.22
CA ALA A 111 -14.64 6.95 -5.23
C ALA A 111 -14.44 8.45 -4.90
N GLY A 112 -14.37 8.80 -3.61
CA GLY A 112 -14.05 10.16 -3.16
C GLY A 112 -12.65 10.65 -3.55
N GLN A 113 -11.76 9.77 -3.99
CA GLN A 113 -10.40 10.10 -4.46
C GLN A 113 -10.33 10.37 -5.96
N ARG A 114 -11.44 10.29 -6.72
CA ARG A 114 -11.44 10.46 -8.18
C ARG A 114 -10.64 11.68 -8.64
N ARG A 115 -10.84 12.85 -8.03
CA ARG A 115 -10.11 14.06 -8.42
C ARG A 115 -8.60 13.90 -8.26
N ALA A 116 -8.14 13.30 -7.17
CA ALA A 116 -6.72 13.04 -6.93
C ALA A 116 -6.15 12.04 -7.94
N LEU A 117 -6.91 11.00 -8.29
CA LEU A 117 -6.52 10.00 -9.30
C LEU A 117 -6.39 10.63 -10.69
N GLU A 118 -7.34 11.48 -11.12
CA GLU A 118 -7.24 12.18 -12.41
C GLU A 118 -6.05 13.14 -12.47
N VAL A 119 -5.77 13.84 -11.36
CA VAL A 119 -4.58 14.70 -11.27
C VAL A 119 -3.31 13.86 -11.38
N ALA A 120 -3.22 12.74 -10.64
CA ALA A 120 -2.07 11.85 -10.69
C ALA A 120 -1.84 11.24 -12.08
N ARG A 121 -2.91 10.92 -12.82
CA ARG A 121 -2.83 10.39 -14.19
C ARG A 121 -2.36 11.41 -15.23
N GLY A 122 -2.64 12.69 -15.00
CA GLY A 122 -2.22 13.78 -15.88
C GLY A 122 -0.78 14.27 -15.64
N GLN A 123 -0.08 13.70 -14.66
CA GLN A 123 1.32 13.97 -14.32
C GLN A 123 2.25 12.97 -14.99
#